data_AF-A0A369S9H2-F1
#
_entry.id   AF-A0A369S9H2-F1
#
_cell.length_a   1.000
_cell.length_b   1.000
_cell.length_c   1.000
_cell.angle_alpha   90.00
_cell.angle_beta   90.00
_cell.angle_gamma   90.00
#
_symmetry.space_group_name_H-M   'P 1'
#
loop_
_entity.id
_entity.type
_entity.pdbx_description
1 polymer ?
#
loop_
_entity_poly.entity_id
_entity_poly.type
_entity_poly.pdbx_seq_one_letter_code
_entity_poly.pdbx_strand_id
1 'polypeptide(L)'
;MATLEDRLLGEKLDYYCSSSEDEGHQAGKRESHGEEDEEGDHQDPSLDLDEIYSVKTDKTGPKGVIEDFRRYKQLEKEKRHDNDREKAELAKKLSMVCNTQQQEEDDIDFENDPILKQLMQRRLEEMKGAAAVLPKFGKLYEIKSTEYLDTIDKENSNVTVIVHLYNNNLRKCKNMTSCLNQLAKHYTTVKFCNARASGIPILSAEFTQRGLPALLLYRDGNVIGNFIRITDNLEDRFDAVDVENFLLEHAMLPTMDRTFADTLNSDSSDE
;
A
#
# COMPACT_ATOMS: atom_id res chain seq x y z
N MET A 1 -29.98 -45.83 -21.67
CA MET A 1 -30.55 -45.42 -20.37
C MET A 1 -29.43 -45.53 -19.35
N ALA A 2 -28.96 -44.39 -18.82
CA ALA A 2 -27.90 -44.37 -17.81
C ALA A 2 -28.38 -45.01 -16.50
N THR A 3 -27.49 -45.71 -15.80
CA THR A 3 -27.85 -46.46 -14.60
C THR A 3 -27.87 -45.55 -13.37
N LEU A 4 -28.58 -45.96 -12.31
CA LEU A 4 -28.80 -45.18 -11.08
C LEU A 4 -27.49 -44.79 -10.36
N GLU A 5 -26.40 -45.50 -10.61
CA GLU A 5 -25.08 -45.23 -10.03
C GLU A 5 -24.40 -44.01 -10.69
N ASP A 6 -24.63 -43.75 -11.99
CA ASP A 6 -24.08 -42.59 -12.73
C ASP A 6 -24.70 -41.25 -12.29
N ARG A 7 -25.93 -41.28 -11.74
CA ARG A 7 -26.57 -40.08 -11.18
C ARG A 7 -26.12 -39.75 -9.76
N LEU A 8 -25.54 -40.73 -9.06
CA LEU A 8 -25.15 -40.59 -7.65
C LEU A 8 -23.67 -40.19 -7.50
N LEU A 9 -22.82 -40.66 -8.41
CA LEU A 9 -21.42 -40.24 -8.55
C LEU A 9 -21.35 -39.24 -9.69
N GLY A 10 -21.59 -37.96 -9.37
CA GLY A 10 -21.60 -36.86 -10.33
C GLY A 10 -20.53 -37.01 -11.41
N GLU A 11 -20.99 -36.96 -12.66
CA GLU A 11 -20.20 -37.12 -13.87
C GLU A 11 -18.86 -36.38 -13.76
N LYS A 12 -17.78 -37.16 -13.68
CA LYS A 12 -16.42 -36.62 -13.61
C LYS A 12 -16.07 -36.11 -15.00
N LEU A 13 -16.33 -34.83 -15.27
CA LEU A 13 -15.80 -34.16 -16.45
C LEU A 13 -14.29 -33.99 -16.27
N ASP A 14 -13.53 -34.98 -16.75
CA ASP A 14 -12.09 -34.82 -16.93
C ASP A 14 -11.86 -33.81 -18.06
N TYR A 15 -11.67 -32.54 -17.71
CA TYR A 15 -11.24 -31.46 -18.62
C TYR A 15 -9.76 -31.62 -18.96
N TYR A 16 -9.42 -32.68 -19.69
CA TYR A 16 -8.09 -32.85 -20.25
C TYR A 16 -8.04 -32.17 -21.63
N CYS A 17 -7.58 -30.91 -21.66
CA CYS A 17 -7.16 -30.27 -22.91
C CYS A 17 -5.79 -30.82 -23.32
N SER A 18 -5.79 -31.94 -24.03
CA SER A 18 -4.69 -32.31 -24.90
C SER A 18 -5.03 -31.86 -26.32
N SER A 19 -4.20 -30.96 -26.88
CA SER A 19 -3.81 -30.90 -28.30
C SER A 19 -2.89 -29.69 -28.49
N SER A 20 -1.65 -29.79 -28.98
CA SER A 20 -1.13 -30.46 -30.19
C SER A 20 -1.73 -29.90 -31.49
N GLU A 21 -1.01 -28.93 -32.05
CA GLU A 21 -0.70 -28.70 -33.47
C GLU A 21 -1.75 -29.01 -34.56
N ASP A 22 -2.13 -27.92 -35.24
CA ASP A 22 -2.05 -27.66 -36.69
C ASP A 22 -3.10 -28.18 -37.70
N GLU A 23 -3.34 -27.29 -38.67
CA GLU A 23 -3.99 -27.41 -39.99
C GLU A 23 -5.52 -27.18 -40.16
N GLY A 24 -5.84 -26.11 -40.90
CA GLY A 24 -6.52 -26.25 -42.20
C GLY A 24 -8.02 -25.88 -42.31
N HIS A 25 -8.30 -24.78 -43.00
CA HIS A 25 -9.63 -24.27 -43.39
C HIS A 25 -10.44 -25.19 -44.34
N GLN A 26 -11.77 -25.32 -44.14
CA GLN A 26 -12.80 -24.75 -45.04
C GLN A 26 -14.24 -25.04 -44.59
N ALA A 27 -15.12 -24.09 -44.96
CA ALA A 27 -16.47 -23.88 -44.49
C ALA A 27 -17.56 -24.66 -45.25
N GLY A 28 -18.70 -24.89 -44.58
CA GLY A 28 -19.94 -25.34 -45.20
C GLY A 28 -21.16 -25.19 -44.27
N LYS A 29 -21.87 -24.06 -44.44
CA LYS A 29 -23.34 -23.78 -44.32
C LYS A 29 -24.25 -24.81 -43.61
N ARG A 30 -25.36 -24.46 -42.96
CA ARG A 30 -26.13 -23.27 -42.54
C ARG A 30 -27.37 -23.88 -41.84
N GLU A 31 -27.99 -23.20 -40.89
CA GLU A 31 -29.38 -22.72 -41.06
C GLU A 31 -29.88 -21.96 -39.83
N SER A 32 -30.55 -20.86 -40.14
CA SER A 32 -31.18 -19.86 -39.29
C SER A 32 -32.70 -20.00 -39.36
N HIS A 33 -33.39 -19.64 -38.27
CA HIS A 33 -34.73 -19.04 -38.28
C HIS A 33 -34.57 -17.68 -37.59
N GLY A 34 -34.78 -16.51 -38.21
CA GLY A 34 -36.01 -15.98 -38.84
C GLY A 34 -36.83 -15.29 -37.73
N GLU A 35 -37.24 -14.00 -37.73
CA GLU A 35 -37.46 -12.92 -38.71
C GLU A 35 -37.49 -11.57 -37.92
N GLU A 36 -36.86 -10.48 -38.41
CA GLU A 36 -37.44 -9.22 -39.02
C GLU A 36 -37.98 -8.19 -37.99
N ASP A 37 -37.84 -6.85 -38.06
CA ASP A 37 -37.09 -5.85 -38.85
C ASP A 37 -37.28 -4.49 -38.13
N GLU A 38 -36.27 -3.60 -38.12
CA GLU A 38 -36.39 -2.17 -38.49
C GLU A 38 -35.09 -1.37 -38.25
N GLU A 39 -34.81 -0.48 -39.19
CA GLU A 39 -33.54 0.19 -39.48
C GLU A 39 -33.18 1.31 -38.50
N GLY A 40 -31.92 1.32 -38.04
CA GLY A 40 -31.30 2.43 -37.35
C GLY A 40 -29.78 2.30 -37.39
N ASP A 41 -29.11 3.30 -37.98
CA ASP A 41 -27.66 3.43 -38.06
C ASP A 41 -27.03 3.40 -36.65
N HIS A 42 -26.51 2.25 -36.25
CA HIS A 42 -25.78 2.08 -35.01
C HIS A 42 -24.33 1.73 -35.34
N GLN A 43 -23.47 2.75 -35.28
CA GLN A 43 -22.05 2.56 -35.04
C GLN A 43 -21.90 1.66 -33.81
N ASP A 44 -21.30 0.49 -33.99
CA ASP A 44 -20.87 -0.35 -32.87
C ASP A 44 -20.09 0.54 -31.89
N PRO A 45 -20.55 0.71 -30.64
CA PRO A 45 -19.69 1.30 -29.63
C PRO A 45 -18.61 0.26 -29.41
N SER A 46 -17.40 0.56 -29.88
CA SER A 46 -16.18 -0.02 -29.35
C SER A 46 -16.21 0.24 -27.85
N LEU A 47 -16.72 -0.73 -27.09
CA LEU A 47 -16.67 -0.69 -25.65
C LEU A 47 -15.21 -0.90 -25.28
N ASP A 48 -14.51 0.21 -25.09
CA ASP A 48 -13.18 0.26 -24.54
C ASP A 48 -13.22 -0.46 -23.18
N LEU A 49 -12.71 -1.69 -23.18
CA LEU A 49 -12.61 -2.54 -22.00
C LEU A 49 -11.75 -1.90 -20.91
N ASP A 50 -10.98 -0.87 -21.28
CA ASP A 50 -10.17 -0.02 -20.42
C ASP A 50 -11.02 0.95 -19.56
N GLU A 51 -12.24 1.31 -19.97
CA GLU A 51 -13.06 2.31 -19.27
C GLU A 51 -13.89 1.69 -18.12
N ILE A 52 -14.18 0.38 -18.19
CA ILE A 52 -14.93 -0.35 -17.14
C ILE A 52 -14.03 -0.65 -15.92
N TYR A 53 -12.71 -0.71 -16.10
CA TYR A 53 -11.74 -1.00 -15.04
C TYR A 53 -11.07 0.26 -14.45
N SER A 54 -11.60 1.45 -14.70
CA SER A 54 -11.27 2.68 -13.95
C SER A 54 -11.83 2.67 -12.51
N VAL A 55 -12.04 1.49 -11.94
CA VAL A 55 -12.21 1.28 -10.52
C VAL A 55 -10.80 1.06 -9.97
N LYS A 56 -10.34 1.94 -9.08
CA LYS A 56 -9.09 1.76 -8.32
C LYS A 56 -8.95 0.29 -7.92
N THR A 57 -8.04 -0.43 -8.58
CA THR A 57 -7.87 -1.86 -8.35
C THR A 57 -7.25 -2.06 -6.97
N ASP A 58 -7.79 -3.01 -6.21
CA ASP A 58 -7.24 -3.37 -4.90
C ASP A 58 -5.80 -3.85 -5.11
N LYS A 59 -4.83 -3.14 -4.53
CA LYS A 59 -3.39 -3.42 -4.67
C LYS A 59 -2.94 -4.68 -3.91
N THR A 60 -3.89 -5.48 -3.40
CA THR A 60 -3.65 -6.60 -2.50
C THR A 60 -4.46 -7.83 -2.91
N GLY A 61 -4.04 -9.00 -2.43
CA GLY A 61 -4.70 -10.28 -2.71
C GLY A 61 -4.59 -10.72 -4.17
N PRO A 62 -5.51 -11.59 -4.65
CA PRO A 62 -5.43 -12.17 -6.01
C PRO A 62 -5.41 -11.11 -7.13
N LYS A 63 -6.11 -9.99 -6.95
CA LYS A 63 -6.14 -8.89 -7.93
C LYS A 63 -4.78 -8.20 -8.05
N GLY A 64 -4.12 -7.91 -6.91
CA GLY A 64 -2.77 -7.34 -6.89
C GLY A 64 -1.75 -8.25 -7.57
N VAL A 65 -1.83 -9.57 -7.30
CA VAL A 65 -0.94 -10.57 -7.93
C VAL A 65 -1.14 -10.64 -9.45
N ILE A 66 -2.38 -10.63 -9.92
CA ILE A 66 -2.68 -10.64 -11.37
C ILE A 66 -2.12 -9.38 -12.04
N GLU A 67 -2.27 -8.23 -11.40
CA GLU A 67 -1.74 -6.97 -11.93
C GLU A 67 -0.21 -6.96 -11.99
N ASP A 68 0.45 -7.45 -10.94
CA ASP A 68 1.91 -7.60 -10.93
C ASP A 68 2.40 -8.59 -12.00
N PHE A 69 1.67 -9.69 -12.20
CA PHE A 69 1.99 -10.67 -13.25
C PHE A 69 1.83 -10.09 -14.66
N ARG A 70 0.78 -9.31 -14.92
CA ARG A 70 0.59 -8.61 -16.20
C ARG A 70 1.75 -7.66 -16.49
N ARG A 71 2.16 -6.88 -15.48
CA ARG A 71 3.31 -5.95 -15.58
C ARG A 71 4.62 -6.69 -15.84
N TYR A 72 4.83 -7.83 -15.18
CA TYR A 72 5.97 -8.71 -15.43
C TYR A 72 6.02 -9.20 -16.89
N LYS A 73 4.91 -9.73 -17.42
CA LYS A 73 4.85 -10.21 -18.81
C LYS A 73 5.08 -9.10 -19.83
N GLN A 74 4.65 -7.87 -19.55
CA GLN A 74 4.93 -6.71 -20.40
C GLN A 74 6.43 -6.39 -20.46
N LEU A 75 7.09 -6.32 -19.30
CA LEU A 75 8.53 -6.04 -19.22
C LEU A 75 9.38 -7.15 -19.86
N GLU A 76 9.00 -8.41 -19.68
CA GLU A 76 9.66 -9.55 -20.31
C GLU A 76 9.60 -9.43 -21.85
N LYS A 77 8.42 -9.08 -22.39
CA LYS A 77 8.23 -8.88 -23.84
C LYS A 77 9.04 -7.70 -24.38
N GLU A 78 9.06 -6.58 -23.66
CA GLU A 78 9.85 -5.39 -24.03
C GLU A 78 11.34 -5.71 -24.06
N LYS A 79 11.87 -6.36 -23.00
CA LYS A 79 13.27 -6.75 -22.93
C LYS A 79 13.67 -7.73 -24.03
N ARG A 80 12.79 -8.68 -24.38
CA ARG A 80 13.03 -9.60 -25.50
C ARG A 80 13.12 -8.84 -26.82
N HIS A 81 12.19 -7.92 -27.07
CA HIS A 81 12.19 -7.09 -28.27
C HIS A 81 13.45 -6.21 -28.36
N ASP A 82 13.91 -5.64 -27.25
CA ASP A 82 15.14 -4.86 -27.19
C ASP A 82 16.39 -5.72 -27.44
N ASN A 83 16.48 -6.89 -26.81
CA ASN A 83 17.55 -7.85 -27.06
C ASN A 83 17.61 -8.30 -28.53
N ASP A 84 16.46 -8.57 -29.15
CA ASP A 84 16.38 -8.98 -30.55
C ASP A 84 16.84 -7.85 -31.47
N ARG A 85 16.47 -6.59 -31.14
CA ARG A 85 16.93 -5.40 -31.86
C ARG A 85 18.43 -5.20 -31.73
N GLU A 86 18.99 -5.32 -30.52
CA GLU A 86 20.44 -5.20 -30.28
C GLU A 86 21.23 -6.30 -31.02
N LYS A 87 20.76 -7.55 -30.97
CA LYS A 87 21.36 -8.67 -31.70
C LYS A 87 21.32 -8.43 -33.20
N ALA A 88 20.21 -7.93 -33.75
CA ALA A 88 20.10 -7.61 -35.17
C ALA A 88 21.07 -6.49 -35.58
N GLU A 89 21.23 -5.44 -34.76
CA GLU A 89 22.19 -4.37 -34.99
C GLU A 89 23.65 -4.85 -34.90
N LEU A 90 23.97 -5.70 -33.93
CA LEU A 90 25.28 -6.35 -33.79
C LEU A 90 25.57 -7.26 -34.98
N ALA A 91 24.63 -8.13 -35.38
CA ALA A 91 24.77 -9.01 -36.54
C ALA A 91 24.99 -8.20 -37.82
N LYS A 92 24.27 -7.08 -38.00
CA LYS A 92 24.49 -6.16 -39.13
C LYS A 92 25.90 -5.58 -39.12
N LYS A 93 26.41 -5.14 -37.96
CA LYS A 93 27.78 -4.62 -37.78
C LYS A 93 28.86 -5.70 -37.94
N LEU A 94 28.57 -6.94 -37.55
CA LEU A 94 29.46 -8.11 -37.56
C LEU A 94 29.36 -8.93 -38.85
N SER A 95 28.54 -8.51 -39.83
CA SER A 95 28.39 -9.20 -41.13
C SER A 95 29.65 -9.08 -42.01
N MET A 96 30.69 -9.83 -41.62
CA MET A 96 31.73 -10.40 -42.47
C MET A 96 32.11 -11.84 -42.09
N VAL A 97 31.55 -12.45 -41.03
CA VAL A 97 31.81 -13.87 -40.71
C VAL A 97 30.54 -14.56 -40.23
N CYS A 98 30.13 -15.61 -40.94
CA CYS A 98 28.96 -16.43 -40.63
C CYS A 98 29.33 -17.45 -39.55
N ASN A 99 28.60 -17.47 -38.43
CA ASN A 99 28.48 -18.64 -37.56
C ASN A 99 27.04 -18.68 -37.01
N THR A 100 26.31 -19.75 -37.32
CA THR A 100 25.03 -20.08 -36.72
C THR A 100 25.28 -20.85 -35.42
N GLN A 101 24.91 -20.28 -34.27
CA GLN A 101 24.89 -20.98 -33.00
C GLN A 101 23.46 -21.11 -32.47
N GLN A 102 23.17 -22.30 -31.95
CA GLN A 102 21.89 -22.78 -31.46
C GLN A 102 21.35 -21.88 -30.33
N GLN A 103 20.03 -21.66 -30.34
CA GLN A 103 19.30 -21.09 -29.21
C GLN A 103 19.32 -22.12 -28.08
N GLU A 104 19.95 -21.77 -26.97
CA GLU A 104 19.79 -22.46 -25.70
C GLU A 104 18.39 -22.10 -25.14
N GLU A 105 17.64 -23.11 -24.70
CA GLU A 105 16.40 -22.93 -23.98
C GLU A 105 16.77 -22.50 -22.54
N ASP A 106 16.53 -21.24 -22.21
CA ASP A 106 16.77 -20.70 -20.87
C ASP A 106 15.73 -21.28 -19.90
N ASP A 107 16.16 -22.21 -19.04
CA ASP A 107 15.38 -22.63 -17.86
C ASP A 107 15.14 -21.41 -16.96
N ILE A 108 13.89 -20.98 -16.83
CA ILE A 108 13.50 -19.78 -16.07
C ILE A 108 13.61 -20.08 -14.57
N ASP A 109 14.72 -19.72 -13.97
CA ASP A 109 14.86 -19.67 -12.51
C ASP A 109 14.12 -18.45 -11.94
N PHE A 110 12.84 -18.65 -11.61
CA PHE A 110 11.97 -17.61 -11.06
C PHE A 110 12.51 -16.95 -9.78
N GLU A 111 13.35 -17.64 -8.98
CA GLU A 111 13.91 -17.05 -7.74
C GLU A 111 15.04 -16.05 -8.02
N ASN A 112 15.71 -16.18 -9.16
CA ASN A 112 16.82 -15.30 -9.53
C ASN A 112 16.52 -14.35 -10.69
N ASP A 113 15.29 -14.33 -11.19
CA ASP A 113 14.90 -13.46 -12.29
C ASP A 113 15.14 -11.96 -11.94
N PRO A 114 16.04 -11.28 -12.66
CA PRO A 114 16.32 -9.87 -12.42
C PRO A 114 15.11 -8.96 -12.65
N ILE A 115 14.17 -9.34 -13.54
CA ILE A 115 12.95 -8.57 -13.80
C ILE A 115 12.04 -8.61 -12.58
N LEU A 116 11.88 -9.79 -11.97
CA LEU A 116 11.05 -9.96 -10.78
C LEU A 116 11.62 -9.16 -9.59
N LYS A 117 12.95 -9.23 -9.37
CA LYS A 117 13.64 -8.43 -8.35
C LYS A 117 13.45 -6.93 -8.58
N GLN A 118 13.57 -6.46 -9.83
CA GLN A 118 13.36 -5.06 -10.18
C GLN A 118 11.91 -4.61 -9.92
N LEU A 119 10.92 -5.46 -10.21
CA LEU A 119 9.52 -5.18 -9.92
C LEU A 119 9.24 -5.08 -8.42
N MET A 120 9.75 -6.01 -7.62
CA MET A 120 9.62 -5.97 -6.16
C MET A 120 10.22 -4.69 -5.60
N GLN A 121 11.43 -4.33 -6.05
CA GLN A 121 12.09 -3.09 -5.64
C GLN A 121 11.27 -1.86 -6.04
N ARG A 122 10.77 -1.81 -7.28
CA ARG A 122 9.94 -0.71 -7.76
C ARG A 122 8.65 -0.57 -6.95
N ARG A 123 7.98 -1.67 -6.59
CA ARG A 123 6.78 -1.66 -5.74
C ARG A 123 7.09 -1.12 -4.34
N LEU A 124 8.22 -1.52 -3.76
CA LEU A 124 8.69 -1.00 -2.48
C LEU A 124 8.95 0.51 -2.55
N GLU A 125 9.61 0.97 -3.61
CA GLU A 125 9.87 2.39 -3.86
C GLU A 125 8.58 3.18 -4.08
N GLU A 126 7.61 2.65 -4.84
CA GLU A 126 6.29 3.26 -5.00
C GLU A 126 5.56 3.40 -3.64
N MET A 127 5.64 2.39 -2.76
CA MET A 127 5.12 2.47 -1.40
C MET A 127 5.84 3.51 -0.54
N LYS A 128 7.18 3.52 -0.55
CA LYS A 128 7.99 4.51 0.19
C LYS A 128 7.77 5.93 -0.34
N GLY A 129 7.66 6.09 -1.65
CA GLY A 129 7.45 7.37 -2.33
C GLY A 129 6.11 8.00 -2.00
N ALA A 130 5.05 7.22 -1.84
CA ALA A 130 3.75 7.72 -1.39
C ALA A 130 3.83 8.36 0.01
N ALA A 131 4.67 7.82 0.90
CA ALA A 131 4.92 8.42 2.23
C ALA A 131 5.77 9.70 2.16
N ALA A 132 6.63 9.85 1.15
CA ALA A 132 7.48 11.02 0.96
C ALA A 132 6.72 12.28 0.50
N VAL A 133 5.53 12.11 -0.09
CA VAL A 133 4.66 13.22 -0.54
C VAL A 133 3.94 13.90 0.64
N LEU A 134 3.94 13.28 1.82
CA LEU A 134 3.23 13.81 2.98
C LEU A 134 3.84 15.14 3.48
N PRO A 135 3.00 16.07 3.96
CA PRO A 135 3.48 17.31 4.57
C PRO A 135 4.35 17.02 5.80
N LYS A 136 5.35 17.88 6.02
CA LYS A 136 6.30 17.77 7.14
C LYS A 136 6.02 18.85 8.19
N PHE A 137 5.84 18.43 9.44
CA PHE A 137 5.47 19.26 10.59
C PHE A 137 6.66 19.53 11.51
N GLY A 138 7.32 18.48 11.99
CA GLY A 138 8.59 18.56 12.74
C GLY A 138 8.53 19.23 14.12
N LYS A 139 7.33 19.60 14.61
CA LYS A 139 7.12 20.40 15.83
C LYS A 139 5.81 20.01 16.51
N LEU A 140 5.72 20.31 17.81
CA LEU A 140 4.51 20.16 18.61
C LEU A 140 3.67 21.44 18.54
N TYR A 141 2.41 21.31 18.11
CA TYR A 141 1.48 22.44 17.98
C TYR A 141 0.52 22.51 19.16
N GLU A 142 0.43 23.66 19.82
CA GLU A 142 -0.61 23.87 20.82
C GLU A 142 -1.90 24.30 20.11
N ILE A 143 -2.97 23.53 20.29
CA ILE A 143 -4.28 23.79 19.68
C ILE A 143 -5.28 24.26 20.74
N LYS A 144 -6.07 25.26 20.36
CA LYS A 144 -7.21 25.71 21.17
C LYS A 144 -8.41 24.81 20.92
N SER A 145 -9.34 24.84 21.85
CA SER A 145 -10.55 24.01 21.83
C SER A 145 -11.45 24.25 20.62
N THR A 146 -11.48 25.49 20.10
CA THR A 146 -12.22 25.85 18.88
C THR A 146 -11.57 25.32 17.61
N GLU A 147 -10.26 25.09 17.63
CA GLU A 147 -9.47 24.65 16.48
C GLU A 147 -9.33 23.12 16.43
N TYR A 148 -9.76 22.42 17.47
CA TYR A 148 -9.60 20.97 17.60
C TYR A 148 -10.17 20.18 16.40
N LEU A 149 -11.45 20.39 16.09
CA LEU A 149 -12.11 19.68 14.99
C LEU A 149 -11.51 20.07 13.64
N ASP A 150 -11.29 21.36 13.43
CA ASP A 150 -10.65 21.88 12.22
C ASP A 150 -9.27 21.27 11.96
N THR A 151 -8.49 21.04 13.02
CA THR A 151 -7.15 20.44 12.89
C THR A 151 -7.16 18.96 12.51
N ILE A 152 -8.31 18.28 12.67
CA ILE A 152 -8.52 16.87 12.35
C ILE A 152 -9.20 16.75 10.98
N ASP A 153 -10.29 17.49 10.77
CA ASP A 153 -11.16 17.35 9.60
C ASP A 153 -10.57 18.00 8.33
N LYS A 154 -9.77 19.07 8.48
CA LYS A 154 -9.15 19.78 7.34
C LYS A 154 -7.76 19.25 6.99
N GLU A 155 -7.26 18.26 7.73
CA GLU A 155 -5.95 17.69 7.49
C GLU A 155 -5.97 16.66 6.35
N ASN A 156 -4.81 16.38 5.76
CA ASN A 156 -4.70 15.40 4.69
C ASN A 156 -5.09 14.00 5.19
N SER A 157 -5.86 13.25 4.40
CA SER A 157 -6.37 11.92 4.77
C SER A 157 -5.27 10.90 5.12
N ASN A 158 -4.10 11.06 4.50
CA ASN A 158 -2.95 10.18 4.74
C ASN A 158 -2.05 10.62 5.91
N VAL A 159 -2.32 11.77 6.54
CA VAL A 159 -1.56 12.26 7.70
C VAL A 159 -2.17 11.72 8.98
N THR A 160 -1.30 11.27 9.89
CA THR A 160 -1.71 10.89 11.24
C THR A 160 -1.60 12.11 12.16
N VAL A 161 -2.68 12.46 12.83
CA VAL A 161 -2.76 13.55 13.81
C VAL A 161 -2.83 12.95 15.21
N ILE A 162 -1.81 13.23 16.02
CA ILE A 162 -1.74 12.77 17.40
C ILE A 162 -2.03 13.96 18.30
N VAL A 163 -3.12 13.87 19.08
CA VAL A 163 -3.52 14.90 20.02
C VAL A 163 -3.32 14.42 21.46
N HIS A 164 -2.43 15.09 22.18
CA HIS A 164 -2.23 14.88 23.60
C HIS A 164 -3.10 15.84 24.40
N LEU A 165 -4.04 15.26 25.13
CA LEU A 165 -4.89 15.97 26.08
C LEU A 165 -4.16 16.07 27.42
N TYR A 166 -3.94 17.29 27.87
CA TYR A 166 -3.11 17.57 29.02
C TYR A 166 -3.78 18.47 30.06
N ASN A 167 -3.27 18.40 31.29
CA ASN A 167 -3.61 19.30 32.39
C ASN A 167 -2.33 19.77 33.12
N ASN A 168 -2.20 21.08 33.32
CA ASN A 168 -1.01 21.71 33.93
C ASN A 168 -0.75 21.29 35.37
N ASN A 169 -1.78 20.78 36.06
CA ASN A 169 -1.68 20.34 37.44
C ASN A 169 -0.95 19.00 37.59
N LEU A 170 -0.83 18.22 36.52
CA LEU A 170 -0.24 16.88 36.54
C LEU A 170 1.19 16.91 36.02
N ARG A 171 2.14 16.41 36.83
CA ARG A 171 3.55 16.27 36.41
C ARG A 171 3.71 15.31 35.24
N LYS A 172 2.95 14.21 35.24
CA LYS A 172 2.96 13.20 34.17
C LYS A 172 2.62 13.79 32.79
N CYS A 173 1.66 14.71 32.72
CA CYS A 173 1.33 15.44 31.49
C CYS A 173 2.50 16.29 30.97
N LYS A 174 3.24 16.98 31.87
CA LYS A 174 4.41 17.78 31.46
C LYS A 174 5.53 16.89 30.89
N ASN A 175 5.74 15.73 31.50
CA ASN A 175 6.72 14.76 31.00
C ASN A 175 6.34 14.26 29.61
N MET A 176 5.07 13.88 29.43
CA MET A 176 4.54 13.45 28.13
C MET A 176 4.70 14.54 27.05
N THR A 177 4.38 15.79 27.36
CA THR A 177 4.60 16.92 26.45
C THR A 177 6.06 17.06 26.03
N SER A 178 7.00 16.87 26.96
CA SER A 178 8.43 16.90 26.64
C SER A 178 8.83 15.77 25.70
N CYS A 179 8.35 14.55 25.97
CA CYS A 179 8.60 13.37 25.13
C CYS A 179 8.05 13.57 23.71
N LEU A 180 6.79 14.00 23.59
CA LEU A 180 6.16 14.26 22.30
C LEU A 180 6.85 15.37 21.50
N ASN A 181 7.43 16.38 22.16
CA ASN A 181 8.20 17.42 21.49
C ASN A 181 9.50 16.88 20.87
N GLN A 182 10.13 15.89 21.53
CA GLN A 182 11.29 15.20 20.96
C GLN A 182 10.87 14.31 19.79
N LEU A 183 9.81 13.51 19.96
CA LEU A 183 9.28 12.64 18.91
C LEU A 183 8.80 13.41 17.68
N ALA A 184 8.20 14.60 17.87
CA ALA A 184 7.73 15.43 16.76
C ALA A 184 8.86 15.85 15.80
N LYS A 185 10.10 15.98 16.30
CA LYS A 185 11.26 16.30 15.45
C LYS A 185 11.69 15.10 14.60
N HIS A 186 11.56 13.90 15.16
CA HIS A 186 11.92 12.65 14.49
C HIS A 186 10.86 12.25 13.46
N TYR A 187 9.59 12.26 13.86
CA TYR A 187 8.44 11.89 13.04
C TYR A 187 7.84 13.09 12.33
N THR A 188 8.56 13.62 11.35
CA THR A 188 8.16 14.84 10.63
C THR A 188 6.86 14.70 9.85
N THR A 189 6.48 13.49 9.41
CA THR A 189 5.24 13.23 8.65
C THR A 189 3.99 13.13 9.52
N VAL A 190 4.15 13.07 10.84
CA VAL A 190 3.06 12.98 11.82
C VAL A 190 2.85 14.35 12.45
N LYS A 191 1.58 14.76 12.59
CA LYS A 191 1.22 16.03 13.21
C LYS A 191 0.97 15.83 14.69
N PHE A 192 1.88 16.34 15.52
CA PHE A 192 1.72 16.30 16.98
C PHE A 192 1.06 17.57 17.48
N CYS A 193 -0.02 17.41 18.24
CA CYS A 193 -0.79 18.49 18.82
C CYS A 193 -0.95 18.30 20.33
N ASN A 194 -0.96 19.41 21.06
CA ASN A 194 -1.28 19.46 22.48
C ASN A 194 -2.54 20.29 22.68
N ALA A 195 -3.50 19.76 23.43
CA ALA A 195 -4.73 20.47 23.76
C ALA A 195 -5.00 20.41 25.25
N ARG A 196 -5.33 21.57 25.84
CA ARG A 196 -5.69 21.63 27.25
C ARG A 196 -7.08 21.05 27.46
N ALA A 197 -7.18 19.96 28.22
CA ALA A 197 -8.42 19.23 28.42
C ALA A 197 -9.55 20.11 28.99
N SER A 198 -9.23 21.03 29.91
CA SER A 198 -10.22 21.93 30.52
C SER A 198 -10.85 22.93 29.56
N GLY A 199 -10.27 23.17 28.38
CA GLY A 199 -10.83 24.08 27.40
C GLY A 199 -11.83 23.40 26.46
N ILE A 200 -11.77 22.07 26.32
CA ILE A 200 -12.51 21.33 25.30
C ILE A 200 -13.92 21.04 25.82
N PRO A 201 -14.97 21.62 25.22
CA PRO A 201 -16.34 21.51 25.73
C PRO A 201 -16.93 20.10 25.60
N ILE A 202 -16.37 19.28 24.69
CA ILE A 202 -16.81 17.89 24.43
C ILE A 202 -16.38 16.95 25.56
N LEU A 203 -15.38 17.31 26.37
CA LEU A 203 -14.85 16.44 27.42
C LEU A 203 -15.62 16.61 28.73
N SER A 204 -15.91 15.50 29.40
CA SER A 204 -16.54 15.53 30.72
C SER A 204 -15.55 16.03 31.81
N ALA A 205 -16.11 16.63 32.86
CA ALA A 205 -15.31 17.07 34.01
C ALA A 205 -14.60 15.89 34.70
N GLU A 206 -15.25 14.72 34.76
CA GLU A 206 -14.67 13.49 35.31
C GLU A 206 -13.47 13.01 34.48
N PHE A 207 -13.58 13.05 33.15
CA PHE A 207 -12.48 12.72 32.26
C PHE A 207 -11.29 13.66 32.45
N THR A 208 -11.55 14.96 32.62
CA THR A 208 -10.50 15.95 32.84
C THR A 208 -9.75 15.75 34.17
N GLN A 209 -10.40 15.13 35.17
CA GLN A 209 -9.78 14.83 36.46
C GLN A 209 -9.06 13.49 36.50
N ARG A 210 -9.63 12.45 35.88
CA ARG A 210 -9.16 11.06 36.04
C ARG A 210 -8.65 10.42 34.76
N GLY A 211 -8.89 10.99 33.60
CA GLY A 211 -8.54 10.40 32.29
C GLY A 211 -7.18 10.83 31.72
N LEU A 212 -6.49 11.78 32.36
CA LEU A 212 -5.29 12.42 31.80
C LEU A 212 -3.98 11.86 32.38
N PRO A 213 -2.86 11.90 31.63
CA PRO A 213 -2.75 12.31 30.23
C PRO A 213 -3.43 11.31 29.29
N ALA A 214 -4.12 11.82 28.28
CA ALA A 214 -4.73 11.00 27.24
C ALA A 214 -4.14 11.33 25.87
N LEU A 215 -4.04 10.33 25.01
CA LEU A 215 -3.53 10.45 23.65
C LEU A 215 -4.58 9.95 22.67
N LEU A 216 -5.05 10.83 21.79
CA LEU A 216 -5.99 10.49 20.74
C LEU A 216 -5.29 10.58 19.38
N LEU A 217 -5.57 9.60 18.53
CA LEU A 217 -4.93 9.48 17.24
C LEU A 217 -6.00 9.45 16.16
N TYR A 218 -5.82 10.31 15.17
CA TYR A 218 -6.74 10.50 14.08
C TYR A 218 -6.04 10.30 12.74
N ARG A 219 -6.76 9.72 11.77
CA ARG A 219 -6.36 9.67 10.36
C ARG A 219 -7.63 9.65 9.52
N ASP A 220 -7.66 10.47 8.48
CA ASP A 220 -8.83 10.59 7.59
C ASP A 220 -10.14 10.87 8.36
N GLY A 221 -10.08 11.77 9.35
CA GLY A 221 -11.22 12.09 10.23
C GLY A 221 -11.62 11.00 11.24
N ASN A 222 -11.05 9.80 11.13
CA ASN A 222 -11.41 8.66 11.98
C ASN A 222 -10.45 8.54 13.17
N VAL A 223 -10.98 8.13 14.33
CA VAL A 223 -10.18 7.78 15.50
C VAL A 223 -9.55 6.41 15.29
N ILE A 224 -8.22 6.35 15.21
CA ILE A 224 -7.47 5.08 15.13
C ILE A 224 -7.16 4.56 16.54
N GLY A 225 -6.84 5.47 17.47
CA GLY A 225 -6.41 5.12 18.81
C GLY A 225 -6.89 6.12 19.85
N ASN A 226 -7.28 5.61 21.01
CA ASN A 226 -7.68 6.41 22.17
C ASN A 226 -7.09 5.81 23.44
N PHE A 227 -6.00 6.40 23.92
CA PHE A 227 -5.27 5.95 25.09
C PHE A 227 -5.55 6.89 26.25
N ILE A 228 -6.41 6.43 27.17
CA ILE A 228 -6.77 7.16 28.38
C ILE A 228 -5.78 6.76 29.48
N ARG A 229 -5.26 7.74 30.23
CA ARG A 229 -4.19 7.52 31.22
C ARG A 229 -3.04 6.68 30.65
N ILE A 230 -2.47 7.10 29.53
CA ILE A 230 -1.37 6.38 28.85
C ILE A 230 -0.20 6.04 29.80
N THR A 231 -0.03 6.80 30.88
CA THR A 231 0.98 6.59 31.91
C THR A 231 0.77 5.36 32.80
N ASP A 232 -0.37 4.67 32.71
CA ASP A 232 -0.59 3.41 33.43
C ASP A 232 0.03 2.22 32.68
N ASN A 233 0.17 2.37 31.36
CA ASN A 233 0.82 1.39 30.48
C ASN A 233 2.32 1.62 30.37
N LEU A 234 2.81 2.75 30.91
CA LEU A 234 4.21 3.15 30.93
C LEU A 234 4.77 2.98 32.35
N GLU A 235 6.08 2.85 32.46
CA GLU A 235 6.74 2.86 33.77
C GLU A 235 6.58 4.21 34.50
N ASP A 236 6.78 4.21 35.82
CA ASP A 236 6.63 5.41 36.66
C ASP A 236 7.54 6.57 36.23
N ARG A 237 8.67 6.26 35.59
CA ARG A 237 9.52 7.19 34.85
C ARG A 237 9.64 6.64 33.44
N PHE A 238 9.18 7.41 32.47
CA PHE A 238 9.23 7.04 31.06
C PHE A 238 9.91 8.16 30.27
N ASP A 239 10.62 7.77 29.24
CA ASP A 239 11.32 8.65 28.31
C ASP A 239 10.64 8.64 26.93
N ALA A 240 11.16 9.45 26.00
CA ALA A 240 10.62 9.52 24.64
C ALA A 240 10.71 8.18 23.89
N VAL A 241 11.72 7.36 24.19
CA VAL A 241 11.90 6.02 23.62
C VAL A 241 10.76 5.08 24.04
N ASP A 242 10.34 5.13 25.30
CA ASP A 242 9.25 4.28 25.79
C ASP A 242 7.92 4.65 25.13
N VAL A 243 7.69 5.95 24.95
CA VAL A 243 6.50 6.46 24.26
C VAL A 243 6.54 6.10 22.77
N GLU A 244 7.71 6.15 22.13
CA GLU A 244 7.88 5.70 20.75
C GLU A 244 7.55 4.22 20.60
N ASN A 245 8.15 3.37 21.44
CA ASN A 245 7.94 1.92 21.42
C ASN A 245 6.47 1.58 21.60
N PHE A 246 5.80 2.23 22.56
CA PHE A 246 4.37 2.06 22.76
C PHE A 246 3.55 2.40 21.50
N LEU A 247 3.88 3.52 20.84
CA LEU A 247 3.18 3.93 19.62
C LEU A 247 3.49 3.04 18.41
N LEU A 248 4.72 2.53 18.30
CA LEU A 248 5.10 1.59 17.24
C LEU A 248 4.44 0.22 17.43
N GLU A 249 4.39 -0.29 18.65
CA GLU A 249 3.74 -1.57 18.98
C GLU A 249 2.25 -1.57 18.58
N HIS A 250 1.59 -0.42 18.76
CA HIS A 250 0.19 -0.25 18.36
C HIS A 250 0.02 0.15 16.87
N ALA A 251 1.09 0.13 16.06
CA ALA A 251 1.11 0.52 14.65
C ALA A 251 0.59 1.94 14.39
N MET A 252 0.82 2.85 15.34
CA MET A 252 0.30 4.22 15.33
C MET A 252 1.29 5.24 14.73
N LEU A 253 2.56 4.86 14.61
CA LEU A 253 3.58 5.63 13.92
C LEU A 253 4.00 4.91 12.63
N PRO A 254 4.31 5.66 11.56
CA PRO A 254 4.92 5.06 10.37
C PRO A 254 6.27 4.45 10.75
N THR A 255 6.51 3.20 10.35
CA THR A 255 7.81 2.55 10.52
C THR A 255 8.87 3.35 9.78
N MET A 256 9.81 3.93 10.52
CA MET A 256 10.97 4.63 9.96
C MET A 256 12.14 3.64 9.83
N ASP A 257 13.02 3.86 8.84
CA ASP A 257 14.22 3.03 8.64
C ASP A 257 15.23 3.15 9.83
N ARG A 258 15.08 4.17 10.69
CA ARG A 258 15.80 4.34 11.97
C ARG A 258 14.81 4.70 13.08
N THR A 259 14.98 4.10 14.27
CA THR A 259 14.19 4.46 15.46
C THR A 259 14.79 5.67 16.17
N PHE A 260 14.01 6.35 17.02
CA PHE A 260 14.52 7.45 17.84
C PHE A 260 15.65 6.96 18.77
N ALA A 261 15.55 5.72 19.28
CA ALA A 261 16.61 5.08 20.03
C ALA A 261 17.93 4.96 19.24
N ASP A 262 17.88 4.59 17.95
CA ASP A 262 19.08 4.50 17.10
C ASP A 262 19.73 5.87 16.90
N THR A 263 18.92 6.93 16.82
CA THR A 263 19.39 8.30 16.61
C THR A 263 20.11 8.86 17.84
N LEU A 264 19.64 8.52 19.05
CA LEU A 264 20.32 8.89 20.30
C LEU A 264 21.67 8.18 20.47
N ASN A 265 21.76 6.92 20.04
CA ASN A 265 23.00 6.15 20.15
C ASN A 265 24.08 6.65 19.16
N SER A 266 23.71 7.13 17.97
CA SER A 266 24.67 7.70 17.03
C SER A 266 25.31 9.00 17.51
N ASP A 267 24.55 9.87 18.18
CA ASP A 267 25.07 11.15 18.70
C ASP A 267 26.06 10.95 19.87
N SER A 268 26.02 9.79 20.54
CA SER A 268 26.94 9.46 21.64
C SER A 268 28.29 8.87 21.18
N SER A 269 28.46 8.61 19.89
CA SER A 269 29.65 7.96 19.32
C SER A 269 30.65 8.95 18.70
N ASP A 270 30.29 10.23 18.62
CA ASP A 270 31.09 11.31 18.01
C ASP A 270 31.71 12.29 19.03
N GLU A 271 31.69 11.94 20.34
CA GLU A 271 32.46 12.62 21.41
C GLU A 271 33.62 11.75 21.92
#